data_AF-A0A3B8XLJ4-F1
#
_entry.id   AF-A0A3B8XLJ4-F1
#
_cell.length_a   1.000
_cell.length_b   1.000
_cell.length_c   1.000
_cell.angle_alpha   90.00
_cell.angle_beta   90.00
_cell.angle_gamma   90.00
#
_symmetry.space_group_name_H-M   'P 1'
#
loop_
_entity.id
_entity.type
_entity.pdbx_description
1 polymer ?
#
loop_
_entity_poly.entity_id
_entity_poly.type
_entity_poly.pdbx_seq_one_letter_code
_entity_poly.pdbx_strand_id
1 'polypeptide(L)' 'TRLATIWTPILLVAGDRDDIAPDAPKLAAQIPTARLVMIPGRDHLSTVPARPFKDAALEFLAQS' A
#
# COMPACT_ATOMS: atom_id res chain seq x y z
N THR A 1 -6.42 -17.73 3.38
CA THR A 1 -7.09 -17.28 2.13
C THR A 1 -6.16 -17.53 0.95
N ARG A 2 -6.62 -17.48 -0.31
CA ARG A 2 -5.74 -17.58 -1.50
C ARG A 2 -4.62 -16.52 -1.50
N LEU A 3 -4.84 -15.40 -0.82
CA LEU A 3 -3.84 -14.33 -0.63
C LEU A 3 -2.65 -14.76 0.23
N ALA A 4 -2.84 -15.68 1.17
CA ALA A 4 -1.77 -16.16 2.06
C ALA A 4 -0.71 -17.00 1.33
N THR A 5 -0.96 -17.40 0.08
CA THR A 5 0.00 -18.15 -0.74
C THR A 5 0.85 -17.25 -1.63
N ILE A 6 0.68 -15.92 -1.56
CA ILE A 6 1.47 -14.96 -2.33
C ILE A 6 2.79 -14.69 -1.59
N TRP A 7 3.90 -14.99 -2.25
CA TRP A 7 5.26 -14.84 -1.70
C TRP A 7 6.11 -13.78 -2.40
N THR A 8 5.65 -13.24 -3.53
CA THR A 8 6.29 -12.08 -4.16
C THR A 8 6.19 -10.90 -3.17
N PRO A 9 7.27 -10.13 -2.92
CA PRO A 9 7.18 -8.90 -2.15
C PRO A 9 6.16 -7.95 -2.78
N ILE A 10 5.28 -7.35 -1.96
CA ILE A 10 4.22 -6.44 -2.43
C ILE A 10 4.26 -5.17 -1.57
N LEU A 11 4.19 -4.02 -2.23
CA LEU A 11 3.89 -2.74 -1.58
C LEU A 11 2.44 -2.35 -1.88
N LEU A 12 1.68 -2.11 -0.81
CA LEU A 12 0.36 -1.47 -0.84
C LEU A 12 0.51 -0.04 -0.37
N VAL A 13 -0.05 0.92 -1.12
CA VAL A 13 -0.06 2.33 -0.75
C VAL A 13 -1.48 2.87 -0.88
N ALA A 14 -2.00 3.47 0.19
CA ALA A 14 -3.34 4.06 0.22
C ALA A 14 -3.34 5.38 1.00
N GLY A 15 -4.35 6.20 0.77
CA GLY A 15 -4.61 7.38 1.58
C GLY A 15 -5.33 7.00 2.87
N ASP A 16 -5.05 7.70 3.98
CA ASP A 16 -5.74 7.49 5.26
C ASP A 16 -7.20 8.00 5.28
N ARG A 17 -7.62 8.74 4.24
CA ARG A 17 -8.99 9.21 3.99
C ARG A 17 -9.57 8.61 2.70
N ASP A 18 -9.08 7.45 2.28
CA ASP A 18 -9.62 6.75 1.11
C ASP A 18 -10.91 6.00 1.46
N ASP A 19 -12.05 6.59 1.11
CA ASP A 19 -13.38 6.00 1.31
C ASP A 19 -13.71 4.87 0.31
N ILE A 20 -12.92 4.71 -0.77
CA ILE A 20 -13.10 3.66 -1.78
C ILE A 20 -12.38 2.37 -1.35
N ALA A 21 -11.21 2.50 -0.72
CA ALA A 21 -10.39 1.37 -0.26
C ALA A 21 -10.11 1.37 1.26
N PRO A 22 -11.12 1.49 2.14
CA PRO A 22 -10.92 1.58 3.59
C PRO A 22 -10.30 0.30 4.19
N ASP A 23 -10.48 -0.84 3.50
CA ASP A 23 -10.00 -2.15 3.94
C ASP A 23 -8.54 -2.45 3.54
N ALA A 24 -7.77 -1.47 3.04
CA ALA A 24 -6.36 -1.67 2.69
C ALA A 24 -5.52 -2.32 3.82
N PRO A 25 -5.68 -1.96 5.12
CA PRO A 25 -5.02 -2.66 6.22
C PRO A 25 -5.40 -4.13 6.35
N LYS A 26 -6.68 -4.45 6.16
CA LYS A 26 -7.20 -5.82 6.21
C LYS A 26 -6.72 -6.66 5.02
N LEU A 27 -6.54 -6.05 3.85
CA LEU A 27 -5.94 -6.71 2.70
C LEU A 27 -4.46 -7.01 2.94
N ALA A 28 -3.68 -6.04 3.42
CA ALA A 28 -2.26 -6.21 3.72
C ALA A 28 -2.03 -7.35 4.73
N ALA A 29 -2.83 -7.43 5.78
CA ALA A 29 -2.74 -8.48 6.80
C ALA A 29 -2.97 -9.91 6.25
N GLN A 30 -3.52 -10.06 5.05
CA GLN A 30 -3.75 -11.37 4.42
C GLN A 30 -2.61 -11.84 3.52
N ILE A 31 -1.62 -11.00 3.24
CA ILE A 31 -0.47 -11.29 2.37
C ILE A 31 0.81 -11.23 3.23
N PRO A 32 1.49 -12.37 3.49
CA PRO A 32 2.63 -12.42 4.41
C PRO A 32 3.77 -11.45 4.07
N THR A 33 3.97 -11.19 2.78
CA THR A 33 5.06 -10.36 2.25
C THR A 33 4.64 -8.92 1.96
N ALA A 34 3.40 -8.54 2.28
CA ALA A 34 2.92 -7.20 1.99
C ALA A 34 3.43 -6.17 3.01
N ARG A 35 3.95 -5.06 2.49
CA ARG A 35 4.15 -3.82 3.24
C ARG A 35 3.01 -2.85 2.92
N LEU A 36 2.46 -2.21 3.94
CA LEU A 36 1.45 -1.16 3.79
C LEU A 36 2.02 0.20 4.13
N VAL A 37 1.73 1.20 3.30
CA VAL A 37 1.98 2.62 3.56
C VAL A 37 0.66 3.38 3.48
N MET A 38 0.28 4.01 4.59
CA MET A 38 -0.86 4.94 4.63
C MET A 38 -0.34 6.37 4.52
N ILE A 39 -0.79 7.13 3.51
CA ILE A 39 -0.36 8.51 3.31
C ILE A 39 -1.30 9.47 4.05
N PRO A 40 -0.81 10.24 5.03
CA PRO A 40 -1.65 11.13 5.83
C PRO A 40 -2.33 12.23 5.03
N GLY A 41 -3.61 12.45 5.32
CA GLY A 41 -4.45 13.49 4.72
C GLY A 41 -4.78 13.27 3.26
N ARG A 42 -4.64 12.05 2.74
CA ARG A 42 -4.91 11.73 1.33
C ARG A 42 -6.12 10.83 1.18
N ASP A 43 -6.86 11.10 0.13
CA ASP A 43 -7.97 10.28 -0.36
C ASP A 43 -7.50 9.40 -1.55
N HIS A 44 -8.46 8.72 -2.17
CA HIS A 44 -8.22 7.83 -3.30
C HIS A 44 -7.42 8.47 -4.45
N LEU A 45 -7.80 9.69 -4.84
CA LEU A 45 -7.22 10.34 -6.03
C LEU A 45 -5.96 11.13 -5.68
N SER A 46 -5.90 11.74 -4.51
CA SER A 46 -4.79 12.58 -4.08
C SER A 46 -3.59 11.79 -3.57
N THR A 47 -3.75 10.49 -3.28
CA THR A 47 -2.64 9.56 -2.93
C THR A 47 -1.71 9.32 -4.11
N VAL A 48 -2.25 9.05 -5.30
CA VAL A 48 -1.48 8.68 -6.51
C VAL A 48 -0.44 9.73 -6.92
N PRO A 49 -0.75 11.05 -7.00
CA PRO A 49 0.24 12.05 -7.34
C PRO A 49 1.12 12.48 -6.15
N ALA A 50 0.83 12.03 -4.93
CA ALA A 50 1.53 12.49 -3.74
C ALA A 50 3.02 12.09 -3.78
N ARG A 51 3.90 13.00 -3.36
CA ARG A 51 5.32 12.71 -3.24
C ARG A 51 5.62 11.47 -2.37
N PRO A 52 4.98 11.29 -1.19
CA PRO A 52 5.20 10.11 -0.35
C PRO A 52 4.85 8.77 -1.04
N PHE A 53 3.93 8.77 -2.01
CA PHE A 53 3.66 7.56 -2.82
C PHE A 53 4.90 7.17 -3.63
N LYS A 54 5.48 8.15 -4.34
CA LYS A 54 6.68 7.94 -5.17
C LYS A 54 7.88 7.56 -4.31
N ASP A 55 8.05 8.21 -3.17
CA ASP A 55 9.14 7.91 -2.23
C ASP A 55 9.02 6.46 -1.73
N ALA A 56 7.83 6.01 -1.33
CA ALA A 56 7.59 4.62 -0.89
C ALA A 56 7.84 3.61 -2.02
N ALA A 57 7.41 3.91 -3.24
CA ALA A 57 7.65 3.05 -4.40
C ALA A 57 9.15 2.92 -4.72
N LEU A 58 9.89 4.03 -4.72
CA LEU A 58 11.34 4.02 -4.95
C LEU A 58 12.08 3.27 -3.84
N GLU A 59 11.73 3.49 -2.58
CA GLU A 59 12.32 2.78 -1.44
C GLU A 59 12.10 1.27 -1.56
N PHE A 60 10.88 0.84 -1.93
CA PHE A 60 10.56 -0.57 -2.11
C PHE A 60 11.33 -1.20 -3.28
N LEU A 61 11.41 -0.51 -4.43
CA LEU A 61 12.12 -1.03 -5.60
C LEU A 61 13.64 -1.08 -5.40
N ALA A 62 14.20 -0.17 -4.59
CA ALA A 62 15.63 -0.16 -4.26
C ALA A 62 16.07 -1.30 -3.33
N GLN A 63 15.13 -2.03 -2.71
CA GLN A 63 15.41 -3.20 -1.86
C GLN A 63 15.56 -4.51 -2.67
N SER A 64 15.56 -4.42 -4.00
CA SER A 64 15.63 -5.55 -4.93
C SER A 64 17.06 -5.90 -5.32
#